data_AF-A0A510XW01-F1
#
_entry.id   AF-A0A510XW01-F1
#
_cell.length_a   1.000
_cell.length_b   1.000
_cell.length_c   1.000
_cell.angle_alpha   90.00
_cell.angle_beta   90.00
_cell.angle_gamma   90.00
#
_symmetry.space_group_name_H-M   'P 1'
#
loop_
_entity.id
_entity.type
_entity.pdbx_description
1 polymer ?
#
loop_
_entity_poly.entity_id
_entity_poly.type
_entity_poly.pdbx_seq_one_letter_code
_entity_poly.pdbx_strand_id
1 'polypeptide(L)' 'MFSGMFDKNMLTFNPGWDQHAQTVTDFKDVDALSEYFQSAHISVEPVGDKSFIITDPDGNPILIDQHV' A
#
# COMPACT_ATOMS: atom_id res chain seq x y z
N MET A 1 3.62 14.49 -13.32
CA MET A 1 5.07 14.21 -13.19
C MET A 1 5.41 14.25 -11.71
N PHE A 2 5.56 13.10 -11.06
CA PHE A 2 6.00 12.99 -9.66
C PHE A 2 7.30 12.18 -9.61
N SER A 3 8.31 12.65 -10.34
CA SER A 3 9.65 12.07 -10.30
C SER A 3 10.53 13.05 -9.53
N GLY A 4 10.82 12.74 -8.26
CA GLY A 4 11.76 13.54 -7.45
C GLY A 4 11.39 13.86 -5.99
N MET A 5 10.31 13.31 -5.40
CA MET A 5 9.97 13.58 -3.98
C MET A 5 10.28 12.43 -2.99
N PHE A 6 10.73 11.27 -3.47
CA PHE A 6 11.00 10.12 -2.59
C PHE A 6 12.42 9.61 -2.85
N ASP A 7 13.33 9.91 -1.92
CA ASP A 7 14.75 9.52 -1.93
C ASP A 7 14.97 7.99 -1.75
N LYS A 8 13.89 7.23 -1.59
CA LYS A 8 13.86 5.77 -1.56
C LYS A 8 12.82 5.26 -2.56
N ASN A 9 13.09 4.12 -3.19
CA ASN A 9 12.13 3.45 -4.04
C ASN A 9 10.83 3.23 -3.26
N MET A 10 9.74 3.82 -3.73
CA MET A 10 8.41 3.62 -3.16
C MET A 10 7.68 2.61 -4.02
N LEU A 11 7.36 1.46 -3.43
CA LEU A 11 6.51 0.44 -4.07
C LEU A 11 5.06 0.81 -3.80
N THR A 12 4.28 0.99 -4.86
CA THR A 12 2.84 1.13 -4.75
C THR A 12 2.18 -0.22 -4.98
N PHE A 13 1.47 -0.72 -3.98
CA PHE A 13 0.62 -1.90 -4.10
C PHE A 13 -0.82 -1.46 -4.27
N ASN A 14 -1.44 -1.84 -5.39
CA ASN A 14 -2.87 -1.62 -5.62
C ASN A 14 -3.61 -2.95 -5.42
N PRO A 15 -4.37 -3.12 -4.31
CA PRO A 15 -5.09 -4.36 -4.04
C PRO A 15 -6.08 -4.74 -5.14
N GLY A 16 -6.62 -3.73 -5.83
CA GLY A 16 -7.60 -3.91 -6.90
C GLY A 16 -7.00 -4.35 -8.23
N TRP A 17 -5.67 -4.48 -8.36
CA TRP A 17 -5.02 -4.85 -9.63
C TRP A 17 -4.22 -6.16 -9.53
N ASP A 18 -4.27 -6.97 -10.59
CA ASP A 18 -3.35 -8.09 -10.76
C ASP A 18 -1.98 -7.65 -11.31
N GLN A 19 -1.08 -8.62 -11.51
CA GLN A 19 0.26 -8.40 -12.07
C GLN A 19 0.27 -7.80 -13.50
N HIS A 20 -0.87 -7.77 -14.18
CA HIS A 20 -1.07 -7.19 -15.51
C HIS A 20 -1.84 -5.86 -15.47
N ALA A 21 -2.00 -5.26 -14.28
CA ALA A 21 -2.78 -4.05 -14.03
C ALA A 21 -4.26 -4.18 -14.43
N GLN A 22 -4.83 -5.39 -14.38
CA GLN A 22 -6.25 -5.64 -14.59
C GLN A 22 -7.01 -5.56 -13.26
N THR A 23 -8.21 -4.99 -13.29
CA THR A 23 -9.07 -4.93 -12.09
C THR A 23 -9.49 -6.33 -11.65
N VAL A 24 -9.22 -6.67 -10.39
CA VAL A 24 -9.73 -7.88 -9.74
C VAL A 24 -10.91 -7.52 -8.83
N THR A 25 -11.91 -8.39 -8.76
CA THR A 25 -13.10 -8.18 -7.91
C THR A 25 -12.96 -8.80 -6.52
N ASP A 26 -11.97 -9.68 -6.33
CA ASP A 26 -11.72 -10.38 -5.06
C ASP A 26 -10.38 -9.90 -4.50
N PHE A 27 -10.43 -8.83 -3.72
CA PHE A 27 -9.29 -8.29 -3.01
C PHE A 27 -9.70 -7.81 -1.63
N LYS A 28 -8.73 -7.76 -0.71
CA LYS A 28 -8.98 -7.22 0.63
C LYS A 28 -9.02 -5.71 0.57
N ASP A 29 -10.06 -5.12 1.14
CA ASP A 29 -10.16 -3.68 1.33
C ASP A 29 -8.98 -3.17 2.17
N VAL A 30 -8.63 -1.90 1.98
CA VAL A 30 -7.55 -1.20 2.69
C VAL A 30 -7.72 -1.29 4.20
N ASP A 31 -8.94 -1.23 4.71
CA ASP A 31 -9.20 -1.38 6.15
C ASP A 31 -8.81 -2.78 6.66
N ALA A 32 -9.20 -3.83 5.93
CA ALA A 32 -8.86 -5.21 6.26
C ALA A 32 -7.35 -5.49 6.15
N LEU A 33 -6.66 -4.82 5.22
CA LEU A 33 -5.21 -4.88 5.09
C LEU A 33 -4.52 -4.15 6.25
N SER A 34 -5.00 -2.96 6.61
CA SER A 34 -4.48 -2.17 7.74
C SER A 34 -4.57 -2.97 9.04
N GLU A 35 -5.73 -3.58 9.34
CA GLU A 35 -5.91 -4.45 10.52
C GLU A 35 -4.97 -5.66 10.49
N TYR A 36 -4.80 -6.29 9.32
CA TYR A 36 -3.88 -7.40 9.15
C TYR A 36 -2.43 -7.02 9.50
N PHE A 37 -1.94 -5.88 8.97
CA PHE A 37 -0.58 -5.40 9.26
C PHE A 37 -0.40 -5.01 10.73
N GLN A 38 -1.39 -4.33 11.32
CA GLN A 38 -1.36 -3.99 12.75
C GLN A 38 -1.32 -5.25 13.63
N SER A 39 -2.09 -6.30 13.29
CA SER A 39 -2.05 -7.58 14.02
C SER A 39 -0.68 -8.28 13.93
N ALA A 40 0.05 -8.03 12.85
CA ALA A 40 1.41 -8.50 12.63
C ALA A 40 2.48 -7.61 13.29
N HIS A 41 2.08 -6.62 14.10
CA HIS A 41 2.96 -5.63 14.74
C HIS A 41 3.74 -4.76 13.72
N ILE A 42 3.20 -4.60 12.51
CA ILE A 42 3.72 -3.70 11.49
C ILE A 42 3.06 -2.33 11.66
N SER A 43 3.87 -1.28 11.67
CA SER A 43 3.37 0.09 11.77
C SER A 43 2.68 0.50 10.47
N VAL A 44 1.47 1.03 10.60
CA VAL A 44 0.65 1.50 9.48
C VAL A 44 0.46 3.00 9.63
N GLU A 45 0.85 3.77 8.62
CA GLU A 45 0.72 5.22 8.56
C GLU A 45 -0.36 5.60 7.53
N PRO A 46 -1.57 6.02 7.96
CA PRO A 46 -2.62 6.43 7.03
C PRO A 46 -2.20 7.69 6.26
N VAL A 47 -2.39 7.69 4.94
CA VAL A 47 -2.07 8.84 4.06
C VAL A 47 -3.25 9.29 3.20
N GLY A 48 -4.40 8.60 3.26
CA GLY A 48 -5.65 8.97 2.62
C GLY A 48 -6.80 8.05 3.05
N ASP A 49 -8.01 8.29 2.53
CA ASP A 49 -9.21 7.48 2.87
C ASP A 49 -9.07 6.00 2.49
N LYS A 50 -8.32 5.71 1.42
CA LYS A 50 -8.06 4.36 0.93
C LYS A 50 -6.58 4.12 0.67
N SER A 51 -5.72 4.72 1.50
CA SER A 51 -4.29 4.52 1.38
C SER A 51 -3.53 4.66 2.68
N PHE A 52 -2.50 3.83 2.84
CA PHE A 52 -1.57 3.85 3.96
C PHE A 52 -0.17 3.45 3.52
N ILE A 53 0.83 3.82 4.32
CA ILE A 53 2.22 3.44 4.14
C ILE A 53 2.60 2.43 5.25
N ILE A 54 3.35 1.40 4.85
CA ILE A 54 4.09 0.53 5.78
C ILE A 54 5.58 0.63 5.47
N THR A 55 6.40 0.26 6.43
CA THR A 55 7.86 0.18 6.25
C THR A 55 8.29 -1.28 6.27
N ASP A 56 9.03 -1.70 5.25
CA ASP A 56 9.63 -3.04 5.21
C ASP A 56 10.81 -3.16 6.20
N PRO A 57 11.32 -4.37 6.49
CA PRO A 57 12.46 -4.56 7.38
C PRO A 57 13.76 -3.88 6.91
N ASP A 58 13.89 -3.59 5.61
CA ASP A 58 15.03 -2.89 5.01
C ASP A 58 14.87 -1.35 5.08
N GLY A 59 13.74 -0.86 5.59
CA GLY A 59 13.43 0.55 5.75
C GLY A 59 12.90 1.23 4.49
N ASN A 60 12.38 0.49 3.51
CA ASN A 60 11.72 1.04 2.33
C ASN A 60 10.23 1.29 2.62
N PRO A 61 9.69 2.45 2.22
CA PRO A 61 8.27 2.72 2.31
C PRO A 61 7.51 1.97 1.21
N ILE A 62 6.44 1.27 1.60
CA ILE A 62 5.47 0.63 0.70
C ILE A 62 4.15 1.37 0.87
N LEU A 63 3.69 2.00 -0.21
CA LEU A 63 2.38 2.64 -0.27
C LEU A 63 1.35 1.60 -0.71
N ILE A 64 0.33 1.38 0.11
CA ILE A 64 -0.86 0.64 -0.30
C ILE A 64 -1.92 1.67 -0.67
N ASP A 65 -2.37 1.65 -1.92
CA ASP A 65 -3.33 2.60 -2.48
C ASP A 65 -4.42 1.85 -3.25
N GLN A 66 -5.64 1.86 -2.73
CA GLN A 66 -6.78 1.29 -3.43
C GLN A 66 -7.47 2.38 -4.26
N HIS A 67 -7.19 2.35 -5.55
CA HIS A 67 -7.70 3.34 -6.52
C HIS A 67 -9.07 2.95 -7.14
N VAL A 68 -9.71 1.88 -6.66
CA VAL A 68 -10.93 1.28 -7.23
C VAL A 68 -12.07 1.22 -6.22
#